data_AF-A0A7X5DI29-F1
#
_entry.id   AF-A0A7X5DI29-F1
#
_cell.length_a   1.000
_cell.length_b   1.000
_cell.length_c   1.000
_cell.angle_alpha   90.00
_cell.angle_beta   90.00
_cell.angle_gamma   90.00
#
_symmetry.space_group_name_H-M   'P 1'
#
loop_
_entity.id
_entity.type
_entity.pdbx_description
1 polymer ?
#
loop_
_entity_poly.entity_id
_entity_poly.type
_entity_poly.pdbx_seq_one_letter_code
_entity_poly.pdbx_strand_id
1 'polypeptide(L)'
;MSDAEKAVRRRRQREGIEKAKQEGTRFGRSPLPMPDNFYSVYRKWDSKEISGEEAAKLCGFSRGTFYRRAKEMSQSVRRPERV
;
A
#
# COMPACT_ATOMS: atom_id res chain seq x y z
N MET A 1 -15.39 -31.81 11.54
CA MET A 1 -14.93 -30.77 12.49
C MET A 1 -16.15 -30.11 13.11
N SER A 2 -16.29 -30.22 14.43
CA SER A 2 -17.37 -29.62 15.21
C SER A 2 -17.12 -28.12 15.43
N ASP A 3 -18.15 -27.32 15.69
CA ASP A 3 -18.02 -25.87 15.87
C ASP A 3 -17.17 -25.49 17.08
N ALA A 4 -17.13 -26.34 18.10
CA ALA A 4 -16.23 -26.19 19.25
C ALA A 4 -14.74 -26.22 18.83
N GLU A 5 -14.36 -27.11 17.90
CA GLU A 5 -12.98 -27.23 17.44
C GLU A 5 -12.55 -26.01 16.61
N LYS A 6 -13.49 -25.45 15.81
CA LYS A 6 -13.25 -24.21 15.05
C LYS A 6 -13.04 -23.03 15.99
N ALA A 7 -13.83 -22.93 17.07
CA ALA A 7 -13.70 -21.86 18.07
C ALA A 7 -12.34 -21.89 18.78
N VAL A 8 -11.89 -23.07 19.21
CA VAL A 8 -10.57 -23.26 19.83
C VAL A 8 -9.44 -22.86 18.88
N ARG A 9 -9.52 -23.25 17.60
CA ARG A 9 -8.51 -22.88 16.59
C ARG A 9 -8.44 -21.38 16.35
N ARG A 10 -9.60 -20.70 16.25
CA ARG A 10 -9.66 -19.24 16.08
C ARG A 10 -9.08 -18.49 17.28
N ARG A 11 -9.37 -18.96 18.50
CA ARG A 11 -8.81 -18.36 19.73
C ARG A 11 -7.28 -18.43 19.71
N ARG A 12 -6.71 -19.61 19.44
CA ARG A 12 -5.25 -19.80 19.38
C ARG A 12 -4.61 -19.00 18.25
N GLN A 13 -5.28 -18.90 17.10
CA GLN A 13 -4.79 -18.09 15.98
C GLN A 13 -4.75 -16.61 16.35
N ARG A 14 -5.77 -16.11 17.06
CA ARG A 14 -5.78 -14.74 17.58
C ARG A 14 -4.64 -14.50 18.56
N GLU A 15 -4.49 -15.38 19.56
CA GLU A 15 -3.40 -15.30 20.55
C GLU A 15 -2.02 -15.27 19.86
N GLY A 16 -1.83 -16.09 18.82
CA GLY A 16 -0.60 -16.09 18.01
C GLY A 16 -0.38 -14.80 17.21
N ILE A 17 -1.44 -14.26 16.58
CA ILE A 17 -1.37 -12.99 15.84
C ILE A 17 -1.04 -11.84 16.79
N GLU A 18 -1.65 -11.81 17.98
CA GLU A 18 -1.39 -10.75 18.97
C GLU A 18 0.05 -10.78 19.47
N LYS A 19 0.59 -11.97 19.77
CA LYS A 19 2.01 -12.13 20.12
C LYS A 19 2.91 -11.63 18.99
N ALA A 20 2.69 -12.06 17.76
CA ALA A 20 3.52 -11.63 16.64
C ALA A 20 3.38 -10.13 16.31
N LYS A 21 2.21 -9.51 16.56
CA LYS A 21 2.06 -8.05 16.50
C LYS A 21 2.90 -7.33 17.57
N GLN A 22 2.95 -7.85 18.79
CA GLN A 22 3.76 -7.29 19.89
C GLN A 22 5.26 -7.41 19.60
N GLU A 23 5.69 -8.52 19.01
CA GLU A 23 7.06 -8.74 18.53
C GLU A 23 7.43 -7.91 17.29
N GLY A 24 6.53 -7.05 16.81
CA GLY A 24 6.78 -6.20 15.64
C GLY A 24 6.77 -6.95 14.30
N THR A 25 6.24 -8.17 14.26
CA THR A 25 6.12 -8.94 13.01
C THR A 25 5.18 -8.22 12.05
N ARG A 26 5.69 -7.86 10.88
CA ARG A 26 4.89 -7.26 9.82
C ARG A 26 4.02 -8.33 9.15
N PHE A 27 2.70 -8.18 9.26
CA PHE A 27 1.75 -9.04 8.57
C PHE A 27 1.42 -8.52 7.17
N GLY A 28 1.09 -9.45 6.27
CA GLY A 28 0.59 -9.14 4.93
C GLY A 28 1.67 -9.07 3.86
N ARG A 29 1.26 -8.67 2.65
CA ARG A 29 2.15 -8.57 1.49
C ARG A 29 3.07 -7.37 1.66
N SER A 30 4.38 -7.58 1.53
CA SER A 30 5.36 -6.49 1.49
C SER A 30 5.02 -5.49 0.38
N PRO A 31 5.05 -4.17 0.64
CA PRO A 31 4.88 -3.18 -0.40
C PRO A 31 5.96 -3.36 -1.44
N LEU A 32 5.57 -3.30 -2.71
CA LEU A 32 6.54 -3.18 -3.79
C LEU A 32 7.34 -1.89 -3.58
N PRO A 33 8.67 -1.93 -3.80
CA PRO A 33 9.48 -0.73 -3.81
C PRO A 33 8.94 0.25 -4.86
N MET A 34 9.04 1.54 -4.57
CA MET A 34 8.67 2.56 -5.54
C MET A 34 9.74 2.57 -6.63
N PRO A 35 9.38 2.47 -7.92
CA PRO A 35 10.36 2.56 -8.98
C PRO A 35 10.91 3.99 -9.04
N ASP A 36 12.20 4.13 -9.31
CA ASP A 36 12.89 5.42 -9.32
C ASP A 36 12.29 6.41 -10.35
N ASN A 37 11.68 5.88 -11.41
CA ASN A 37 11.01 6.68 -12.43
C ASN A 37 9.64 7.24 -12.00
N PHE A 38 9.10 6.81 -10.85
CA PHE A 38 7.76 7.19 -10.41
C PHE A 38 7.59 8.71 -10.29
N TYR A 39 8.60 9.41 -9.77
CA TYR A 39 8.53 10.86 -9.58
C TYR A 39 8.48 11.62 -10.91
N SER A 40 9.32 11.23 -11.86
CA SER A 40 9.33 11.83 -13.21
C SER A 40 8.03 11.56 -13.95
N VAL A 41 7.50 10.34 -13.84
CA VAL A 41 6.22 9.95 -14.45
C VAL A 41 5.05 10.68 -13.77
N TYR A 42 5.06 10.80 -12.43
CA TYR A 42 4.06 11.55 -11.68
C TYR A 42 4.02 13.01 -12.11
N ARG A 43 5.16 13.68 -12.27
CA ARG A 43 5.24 15.08 -12.74
C ARG A 43 4.64 15.27 -14.12
N LYS A 44 4.91 14.34 -15.05
CA LYS A 44 4.32 14.37 -16.40
C LYS A 44 2.81 14.17 -16.35
N TRP A 45 2.34 13.25 -15.50
CA TRP A 45 0.91 13.01 -15.32
C TRP A 45 0.20 14.21 -14.65
N ASP A 46 0.83 14.83 -13.65
CA ASP A 46 0.33 16.02 -12.95
C ASP A 46 0.28 17.25 -13.87
N SER A 47 1.26 17.37 -14.78
CA SER A 47 1.29 18.35 -15.86
C SER A 47 0.34 18.03 -17.02
N LYS A 48 -0.43 16.93 -16.92
CA LYS A 48 -1.35 16.40 -17.96
C LYS A 48 -0.68 16.07 -19.29
N GLU A 49 0.63 15.81 -19.31
CA GLU A 49 1.39 15.43 -20.50
C GLU A 49 1.16 13.97 -20.91
N ILE A 50 0.86 13.10 -19.94
CA ILE A 50 0.61 11.67 -20.16
C ILE A 50 -0.67 11.23 -19.47
N SER A 51 -1.32 10.21 -20.01
CA SER A 51 -2.51 9.62 -19.37
C SER A 51 -2.12 8.80 -18.12
N GLY A 52 -3.08 8.64 -17.19
CA GLY A 52 -2.86 7.79 -16.01
C GLY A 52 -2.61 6.32 -16.35
N GLU A 53 -3.03 5.88 -17.54
CA GLU A 53 -2.75 4.54 -18.03
C GLU A 53 -1.31 4.38 -18.53
N GLU A 54 -0.81 5.36 -19.29
CA GLU A 54 0.60 5.38 -19.72
C GLU A 54 1.53 5.54 -18.54
N ALA A 55 1.18 6.39 -17.58
CA ALA A 55 1.94 6.57 -16.35
C ALA A 55 2.05 5.26 -15.56
N ALA A 56 0.94 4.51 -15.45
CA ALA A 56 0.94 3.19 -14.83
C ALA A 56 1.83 2.19 -15.58
N LYS A 57 1.76 2.16 -16.92
CA LYS A 57 2.63 1.30 -17.76
C LYS A 57 4.11 1.63 -17.58
N LEU A 58 4.48 2.90 -17.58
CA LEU A 58 5.86 3.36 -17.37
C LEU A 58 6.41 2.98 -15.99
N CYS A 59 5.55 2.97 -14.96
CA CYS A 59 5.93 2.57 -13.60
C CYS A 59 5.85 1.04 -13.37
N GLY A 60 5.42 0.25 -14.36
CA GLY A 60 5.16 -1.18 -14.18
C GLY A 60 4.02 -1.48 -13.18
N PHE A 61 3.12 -0.52 -12.99
CA PHE A 61 2.01 -0.61 -12.06
C PHE A 61 0.68 -0.89 -12.76
N SER A 62 -0.25 -1.52 -12.04
CA SER A 62 -1.65 -1.46 -12.44
C SER A 62 -2.17 -0.03 -12.27
N ARG A 63 -3.15 0.38 -13.10
CA ARG A 63 -3.81 1.70 -12.99
C ARG A 63 -4.21 2.04 -11.55
N GLY A 64 -4.86 1.11 -10.85
CA GLY A 64 -5.27 1.31 -9.45
C GLY A 64 -4.10 1.52 -8.49
N THR A 65 -2.98 0.83 -8.72
CA THR A 65 -1.75 1.04 -7.93
C THR A 65 -1.17 2.42 -8.18
N PHE A 66 -1.11 2.85 -9.44
CA PHE A 66 -0.63 4.18 -9.80
C PHE A 66 -1.46 5.29 -9.15
N TYR A 67 -2.80 5.27 -9.28
CA TYR A 67 -3.66 6.29 -8.66
C TYR A 67 -3.57 6.33 -7.14
N ARG A 68 -3.46 5.17 -6.47
CA ARG A 68 -3.27 5.11 -5.02
C ARG A 68 -1.97 5.79 -4.60
N ARG A 69 -0.87 5.50 -5.30
CA ARG A 69 0.45 6.11 -5.03
C ARG A 69 0.47 7.60 -5.37
N ALA A 70 -0.17 8.02 -6.46
CA ALA A 70 -0.31 9.43 -6.83
C ALA A 70 -1.10 10.23 -5.77
N LYS A 71 -2.13 9.61 -5.18
CA LYS A 71 -2.88 10.21 -4.05
C LYS A 71 -2.02 10.33 -2.79
N GLU A 72 -1.26 9.30 -2.43
CA GLU A 72 -0.30 9.35 -1.32
C GLU A 72 0.72 10.48 -1.53
N MET A 73 1.23 10.65 -2.75
CA MET A 73 2.17 11.70 -3.11
C MET A 73 1.55 13.10 -2.99
N SER A 74 0.37 13.33 -3.55
CA SER A 74 -0.30 14.64 -3.45
C SER A 74 -0.69 15.01 -2.02
N GLN A 75 -1.01 14.03 -1.18
CA GLN A 75 -1.26 14.24 0.26
C GLN A 75 0.00 14.63 1.02
N SER A 76 1.16 14.10 0.65
CA SER A 76 2.45 14.50 1.25
C SER A 76 2.84 15.94 0.94
N VAL A 77 2.47 16.45 -0.24
CA VAL A 77 2.74 17.83 -0.68
C VAL A 77 1.75 18.85 -0.09
N ARG A 78 0.55 18.40 0.30
CA ARG A 78 -0.53 19.27 0.82
C ARG A 78 -0.54 19.46 2.33
N ARG A 79 0.46 18.98 3.07
CA ARG A 79 0.51 19.17 4.52
C ARG A 79 1.37 20.42 4.83
N PRO A 80 0.80 21.63 4.96
CA PRO A 80 1.52 22.70 5.62
C PRO A 80 1.82 22.22 7.04
N GLU A 81 3.03 22.51 7.51
CA GLU A 81 3.46 22.23 8.88
C GLU A 81 2.35 22.65 9.84
N ARG A 82 1.87 21.70 10.63
CA ARG A 82 0.96 22.00 11.74
C ARG A 82 1.84 22.61 12.82
N VAL A 83 1.97 23.93 12.79
CA VAL A 83 2.51 24.77 13.88
C VAL A 83 1.66 24.57 15.13
#